data_AF-A0A970RCU0-F1
#
_entry.id   AF-A0A970RCU0-F1
#
_cell.length_a   1.000
_cell.length_b   1.000
_cell.length_c   1.000
_cell.angle_alpha   90.00
_cell.angle_beta   90.00
_cell.angle_gamma   90.00
#
_symmetry.space_group_name_H-M   'P 1'
#
loop_
_entity.id
_entity.type
_entity.pdbx_description
1 polymer ?
#
loop_
_entity_poly.entity_id
_entity_poly.type
_entity_poly.pdbx_seq_one_letter_code
_entity_poly.pdbx_strand_id
1 'polypeptide(L)' 'MTAVELKKVLISRIADIEDESFLMALKTILDATKVSQVISLTQKQRAEIKESKKDIEAGRFVEQSEIDNLFNQWENAQ' A
#
# COMPACT_ATOMS: atom_id res chain seq x y z
N MET A 1 -1.01 -32.31 -15.68
CA MET A 1 -1.11 -31.65 -14.37
C MET A 1 -1.42 -30.18 -14.59
N THR A 2 -2.58 -29.71 -14.13
CA THR A 2 -3.00 -28.31 -14.25
C THR A 2 -2.50 -27.49 -13.05
N ALA A 3 -2.52 -26.16 -13.15
CA ALA A 3 -2.14 -25.29 -12.04
C ALA A 3 -3.00 -25.51 -10.78
N VAL A 4 -4.26 -25.96 -10.96
CA VAL A 4 -5.17 -26.28 -9.86
C VAL A 4 -4.74 -27.56 -9.14
N GLU A 5 -4.36 -28.60 -9.89
CA GLU A 5 -3.88 -29.86 -9.34
C GLU A 5 -2.57 -29.68 -8.58
N LEU A 6 -1.63 -28.90 -9.13
CA LEU A 6 -0.36 -28.59 -8.49
C LEU A 6 -0.56 -27.88 -7.14
N LYS A 7 -1.47 -26.90 -7.07
CA LYS A 7 -1.80 -26.20 -5.82
C LYS A 7 -2.34 -27.15 -4.75
N LYS A 8 -3.22 -28.08 -5.12
CA LYS A 8 -3.77 -29.08 -4.17
C LYS A 8 -2.68 -29.98 -3.60
N VAL A 9 -1.77 -30.46 -4.44
CA VAL A 9 -0.63 -31.30 -4.00
C VAL A 9 0.29 -30.53 -3.06
N LEU A 10 0.60 -29.27 -3.36
CA LEU A 10 1.46 -28.44 -2.52
C LEU A 10 0.83 -28.14 -1.17
N ILE A 11 -0.48 -27.85 -1.11
CA ILE A 11 -1.18 -27.61 0.17
C ILE A 11 -1.12 -28.85 1.06
N SER A 12 -1.39 -30.04 0.49
CA SER A 12 -1.28 -31.30 1.23
C SER A 12 0.13 -31.50 1.78
N ARG A 13 1.15 -31.33 0.94
CA ARG A 13 2.55 -31.48 1.37
C ARG A 13 2.96 -30.50 2.46
N ILE A 14 2.48 -29.26 2.42
CA ILE A 14 2.79 -28.25 3.44
C ILE A 14 2.12 -28.60 4.78
N ALA A 15 0.92 -29.16 4.75
CA ALA A 15 0.21 -29.57 5.96
C ALA A 15 0.91 -30.70 6.73
N ASP A 16 1.66 -31.55 6.03
CA ASP A 16 2.39 -32.68 6.61
C ASP A 16 3.78 -32.29 7.18
N ILE A 17 4.22 -31.03 7.03
CA ILE A 17 5.54 -30.58 7.48
C ILE A 17 5.46 -30.07 8.92
N GLU A 18 6.25 -30.66 9.80
CA GLU A 18 6.37 -30.24 11.21
C GLU A 18 7.59 -29.31 11.46
N ASP A 19 8.53 -29.25 10.53
CA ASP A 19 9.72 -28.40 10.63
C ASP A 19 9.38 -26.91 10.40
N GLU A 20 9.34 -26.17 11.51
CA GLU A 20 9.08 -24.73 11.51
C GLU A 20 10.11 -23.92 10.70
N SER A 21 11.39 -24.31 10.74
CA SER A 21 12.44 -23.61 9.98
C SER A 21 12.22 -23.75 8.48
N PHE A 22 11.79 -24.92 8.04
CA PHE A 22 11.44 -25.18 6.64
C PHE A 22 10.17 -24.43 6.22
N LEU A 23 9.13 -24.40 7.07
CA LEU A 23 7.92 -23.62 6.82
C LEU A 23 8.22 -22.11 6.72
N MET A 24 9.13 -21.61 7.56
CA MET A 24 9.57 -20.21 7.52
C MET A 24 10.34 -19.86 6.25
N ALA A 25 11.19 -20.77 5.77
CA ALA A 25 11.87 -20.61 4.49
C ALA A 25 10.86 -20.58 3.33
N LEU A 26 9.88 -21.50 3.31
CA LEU A 26 8.80 -21.51 2.31
C LEU A 26 7.99 -20.22 2.33
N LYS A 27 7.61 -19.73 3.52
CA LYS A 27 6.92 -18.45 3.68
C LYS A 27 7.71 -17.29 3.07
N THR A 28 9.01 -17.23 3.35
CA THR A 28 9.90 -16.17 2.85
C THR A 28 9.96 -16.17 1.33
N ILE A 29 10.08 -17.35 0.71
CA ILE A 29 10.09 -17.50 -0.75
C ILE A 29 8.74 -17.06 -1.34
N LEU A 30 7.62 -17.52 -0.75
CA LEU A 30 6.29 -17.16 -1.22
C LEU A 30 6.03 -15.65 -1.11
N ASP A 31 6.45 -15.02 -0.02
CA ASP A 31 6.32 -13.58 0.16
C ASP A 31 7.23 -12.77 -0.77
N ALA A 32 8.43 -13.27 -1.12
CA ALA A 32 9.28 -12.65 -2.13
C ALA A 32 8.70 -12.75 -3.55
N THR A 33 7.98 -13.85 -3.85
CA THR A 33 7.30 -14.04 -5.14
C THR A 33 5.99 -13.28 -5.27
N LYS A 34 5.42 -12.80 -4.16
CA LYS A 34 4.42 -11.74 -4.21
C LYS A 34 5.15 -10.50 -4.69
N VAL A 35 5.13 -10.29 -6.01
CA VAL A 35 5.38 -8.97 -6.58
C VAL A 35 4.44 -8.06 -5.83
N SER A 36 4.99 -7.30 -4.88
CA SER A 36 4.31 -6.14 -4.30
C SER A 36 3.67 -5.46 -5.49
N GLN A 37 2.34 -5.38 -5.51
CA GLN A 37 1.66 -4.54 -6.49
C GLN A 37 2.05 -3.12 -6.11
N VAL A 38 3.27 -2.72 -6.47
CA VAL A 38 3.79 -1.39 -6.32
C VAL A 38 2.91 -0.58 -7.24
N ILE A 39 1.88 0.02 -6.65
CA ILE A 39 0.98 0.92 -7.34
C ILE A 39 1.86 2.05 -7.87
N SER A 40 2.18 1.95 -9.15
CA SER A 40 3.00 2.94 -9.80
C SER A 40 2.15 4.17 -10.02
N LEU A 41 2.61 5.31 -9.48
CA LEU A 41 1.93 6.57 -9.70
C LEU A 41 1.83 6.87 -11.21
N THR A 42 0.67 7.33 -11.65
CA THR A 42 0.52 7.85 -13.01
C THR A 42 1.40 9.08 -13.22
N GLN A 43 1.70 9.42 -14.48
CA GLN A 43 2.46 10.63 -14.79
C GLN A 43 1.78 11.88 -14.23
N LYS A 44 0.44 11.93 -14.26
CA LYS A 44 -0.37 13.02 -13.70
C LYS A 44 -0.14 13.15 -12.18
N GLN A 45 -0.27 12.06 -11.43
CA GLN A 45 -0.06 12.07 -9.98
C GLN A 45 1.36 12.52 -9.60
N ARG A 46 2.39 12.11 -10.37
CA ARG A 46 3.77 12.58 -10.13
C ARG A 46 3.93 14.07 -10.42
N ALA A 47 3.26 14.58 -11.45
CA ALA A 47 3.25 16.01 -11.77
C ALA A 47 2.57 16.82 -10.67
N GLU A 48 1.39 16.38 -10.20
CA GLU A 48 0.64 17.01 -9.10
C GLU A 48 1.45 17.06 -7.80
N ILE A 49 2.12 15.95 -7.43
CA ILE A 49 3.00 15.94 -6.25
C ILE A 49 4.17 16.91 -6.42
N LYS A 50 4.75 17.01 -7.62
CA LYS A 50 5.86 17.94 -7.89
C LYS A 50 5.39 19.40 -7.80
N GLU A 51 4.18 19.70 -8.25
CA GLU A 51 3.57 21.02 -8.14
C GLU A 51 3.27 21.37 -6.69
N SER A 52 2.60 20.47 -5.97
CA SER A 52 2.29 20.64 -4.54
C SER A 52 3.54 20.91 -3.70
N LYS A 53 4.66 20.25 -3.98
CA LYS A 53 5.94 20.54 -3.31
C LYS A 53 6.44 21.97 -3.56
N LYS A 54 6.29 22.48 -4.79
CA LYS A 54 6.66 23.88 -5.12
C LYS A 54 5.74 24.88 -4.43
N ASP A 55 4.47 24.54 -4.28
CA ASP A 55 3.52 25.39 -3.56
C ASP A 55 3.87 25.50 -2.09
N ILE A 56 4.24 24.38 -1.44
CA ILE A 56 4.74 24.39 -0.07
C ILE A 56 6.01 25.26 0.07
N GLU A 57 7.00 25.07 -0.82
CA GLU A 57 8.23 25.87 -0.81
C GLU A 57 7.96 27.37 -1.02
N ALA A 58 6.93 27.72 -1.79
CA ALA A 58 6.54 29.09 -2.04
C ALA A 58 5.56 29.66 -0.98
N GLY A 59 5.29 28.92 0.10
CA GLY A 59 4.34 29.34 1.14
C GLY A 59 2.87 29.37 0.70
N ARG A 60 2.55 28.74 -0.44
CA ARG A 60 1.18 28.57 -0.96
C ARG A 60 0.56 27.30 -0.40
N PHE A 61 0.47 27.21 0.92
CA PHE A 61 -0.25 26.14 1.59
C PHE A 61 -1.11 26.76 2.69
N VAL A 62 -2.05 25.97 3.20
CA VAL A 62 -2.92 26.33 4.31
C VAL A 62 -2.72 25.28 5.38
N GLU A 63 -2.58 25.71 6.62
CA GLU A 63 -2.42 24.78 7.73
C GLU A 63 -3.75 24.09 8.05
N GLN A 64 -3.69 22.86 8.54
CA GLN A 64 -4.91 22.12 8.92
C GLN A 64 -5.75 22.90 9.94
N SER A 65 -5.09 23.57 10.90
CA SER A 65 -5.75 24.39 11.91
C SER A 65 -6.52 25.58 11.32
N GLU A 66 -6.04 26.16 10.22
CA GLU A 66 -6.72 27.25 9.52
C GLU A 66 -7.97 26.72 8.80
N ILE A 67 -7.87 25.55 8.17
CA ILE A 67 -9.02 24.86 7.56
C ILE A 67 -10.07 24.50 8.62
N ASP A 68 -9.66 23.95 9.75
CA ASP A 68 -10.56 23.58 10.85
C ASP A 68 -11.29 24.81 11.39
N ASN A 69 -10.60 25.96 11.49
CA ASN A 69 -11.20 27.22 11.91
C ASN A 69 -12.25 27.70 10.89
N LEU A 70 -11.92 27.71 9.60
CA LEU A 70 -12.86 28.06 8.53
C LEU A 70 -14.09 27.13 8.52
N PHE A 71 -13.87 25.83 8.76
CA PHE A 71 -14.95 24.85 8.87
C PHE A 71 -15.87 25.15 10.06
N ASN A 72 -15.30 25.40 11.24
CA ASN A 72 -16.08 25.76 12.43
C ASN A 72 -16.85 27.08 12.25
N GLN A 73 -16.25 28.07 11.59
CA GLN A 73 -16.96 29.33 11.26
C GLN A 73 -18.14 29.07 10.33
N TRP A 74 -17.98 28.20 9.34
CA TRP A 74 -19.05 27.83 8.42
C TRP A 74 -20.17 27.05 9.12
N GLU A 75 -19.84 26.07 9.96
CA GLU A 75 -20.81 25.29 10.73
C GLU A 75 -21.65 26.16 11.68
N ASN A 76 -21.02 27.12 12.35
CA ASN A 76 -21.69 28.03 13.29
C ASN A 76 -22.35 29.25 12.61
N ALA A 77 -22.30 29.36 11.28
CA ALA A 77 -22.98 30.41 10.51
C ALA A 77 -24.43 30.03 10.12
N GLN A 78 -24.94 28.88 10.61
CA GLN A 78 -26.34 28.44 10.46
C GLN A 78 -27.25 28.92 11.59
#